data_AF-A0A821HYD0-F1
#
_entry.id   AF-A0A821HYD0-F1
#
_cell.length_a   1.000
_cell.length_b   1.000
_cell.length_c   1.000
_cell.angle_alpha   90.00
_cell.angle_beta   90.00
_cell.angle_gamma   90.00
#
_symmetry.space_group_name_H-M   'P 1'
#
loop_
_entity.id
_entity.type
_entity.pdbx_description
1 polymer ?
#
loop_
_entity_poly.entity_id
_entity_poly.type
_entity_poly.pdbx_seq_one_letter_code
_entity_poly.pdbx_strand_id
1 'polypeptide(L)'
;IYGVGCLISEAARAEGGFLINSDGERFMRRYPPTKNLAHRDIVSRSMTIEIKEKRGVGNKKDHIFLQLSHLDPQIIHEKLPGITETVRLFAGVDVLKEPIPVIPTAHYNMGGVPTNYKGQVIQERDGKSDQVVRGLYAAGEVACASVHGANRLGGNSLLDIVVFGRACANTIATENKPGEKIPDLSPVSCLSRNAH
;
A
#
# COMPACT_ATOMS: atom_id res chain seq x y z
N ILE A 1 -7.71 3.76 -10.52
CA ILE A 1 -8.74 4.01 -11.55
C ILE A 1 -8.62 2.88 -12.54
N TYR A 2 -9.71 2.20 -12.87
CA TYR A 2 -9.70 1.13 -13.86
C TYR A 2 -9.13 1.63 -15.20
N GLY A 3 -8.35 0.79 -15.89
CA GLY A 3 -7.62 1.17 -17.10
C GLY A 3 -6.24 1.79 -16.82
N VAL A 4 -6.19 2.98 -16.22
CA VAL A 4 -4.93 3.75 -16.05
C VAL A 4 -4.13 3.39 -14.79
N GLY A 5 -4.74 2.75 -13.79
CA GLY A 5 -4.06 2.36 -12.54
C GLY A 5 -3.81 3.50 -11.53
N CYS A 6 -4.16 4.76 -11.84
CA CYS A 6 -3.98 5.88 -10.92
C CYS A 6 -4.64 5.65 -9.55
N LEU A 7 -3.93 5.93 -8.47
CA LEU A 7 -4.42 5.72 -7.10
C LEU A 7 -5.67 6.58 -6.82
N ILE A 8 -6.69 5.97 -6.23
CA ILE A 8 -7.76 6.69 -5.54
C ILE A 8 -7.52 6.54 -4.05
N SER A 9 -7.33 7.67 -3.36
CA SER A 9 -7.03 7.65 -1.93
C SER A 9 -8.14 6.98 -1.12
N GLU A 10 -7.73 6.21 -0.11
CA GLU A 10 -8.62 5.61 0.88
C GLU A 10 -9.45 6.66 1.65
N ALA A 11 -9.00 7.91 1.67
CA ALA A 11 -9.78 9.05 2.16
C ALA A 11 -11.18 9.12 1.55
N ALA A 12 -11.37 8.75 0.28
CA ALA A 12 -12.70 8.74 -0.34
C ALA A 12 -13.70 7.81 0.39
N ARG A 13 -13.23 6.65 0.89
CA ARG A 13 -14.05 5.74 1.70
C ARG A 13 -14.21 6.24 3.14
N ALA A 14 -13.17 6.87 3.71
CA ALA A 14 -13.21 7.48 5.04
C ALA A 14 -14.23 8.61 5.15
N GLU A 15 -14.38 9.41 4.09
CA GLU A 15 -15.38 10.48 3.99
C GLU A 15 -16.79 9.97 3.68
N GLY A 16 -17.00 8.65 3.64
CA GLY A 16 -18.33 8.03 3.49
C GLY A 16 -18.63 7.47 2.09
N GLY A 17 -17.63 7.45 1.20
CA GLY A 17 -17.72 6.73 -0.07
C GLY A 17 -17.94 5.23 0.12
N PHE A 18 -18.62 4.60 -0.84
CA PHE A 18 -18.92 3.17 -0.78
C PHE A 18 -18.77 2.46 -2.12
N LEU A 19 -18.45 1.17 -2.07
CA LEU A 19 -18.28 0.34 -3.25
C LEU A 19 -19.62 -0.27 -3.69
N ILE A 20 -19.90 -0.25 -4.99
CA ILE A 20 -21.08 -0.85 -5.60
C ILE A 20 -20.72 -1.79 -6.75
N ASN A 21 -21.43 -2.91 -6.82
CA ASN A 21 -21.31 -3.90 -7.90
C ASN A 21 -22.32 -3.60 -9.04
N SER A 22 -22.42 -4.46 -10.05
CA SER A 22 -23.35 -4.25 -11.18
C SER A 22 -24.82 -4.28 -10.82
N ASP A 23 -25.15 -4.84 -9.67
CA ASP A 23 -26.52 -4.99 -9.20
C ASP A 23 -26.94 -3.75 -8.37
N GLY A 24 -26.05 -2.75 -8.28
CA GLY A 24 -26.23 -1.56 -7.44
C GLY A 24 -26.03 -1.82 -5.95
N GLU A 25 -25.57 -3.01 -5.58
CA GLU A 25 -25.46 -3.44 -4.19
C GLU A 25 -24.23 -2.81 -3.51
N ARG A 26 -24.40 -2.27 -2.30
CA ARG A 26 -23.30 -1.89 -1.41
C ARG A 26 -22.67 -3.13 -0.76
N PHE A 27 -22.04 -3.97 -1.58
CA PHE A 27 -21.63 -5.35 -1.25
C PHE A 27 -20.70 -5.48 -0.03
N MET A 28 -19.91 -4.45 0.30
CA MET A 28 -19.05 -4.45 1.50
C MET A 28 -19.84 -4.64 2.81
N ARG A 29 -21.17 -4.45 2.81
CA ARG A 29 -22.01 -4.78 3.96
C ARG A 29 -22.13 -6.29 4.25
N ARG A 30 -21.88 -7.14 3.25
CA ARG A 30 -21.92 -8.61 3.39
C ARG A 30 -20.61 -9.23 3.89
N TYR A 31 -19.49 -8.53 3.74
CA TYR A 31 -18.17 -9.08 4.06
C TYR A 31 -17.77 -8.73 5.51
N PRO A 32 -17.46 -9.72 6.37
CA PRO A 32 -16.93 -9.49 7.70
C PRO A 32 -15.43 -9.11 7.66
N PRO A 33 -14.88 -8.44 8.71
CA PRO A 33 -15.52 -8.02 9.95
C PRO A 33 -16.08 -6.58 9.94
N THR A 34 -16.00 -5.83 8.84
CA THR A 34 -16.34 -4.39 8.83
C THR A 34 -16.83 -3.88 7.47
N LYS A 35 -17.60 -2.78 7.53
CA LYS A 35 -18.16 -1.99 6.40
C LYS A 35 -17.04 -1.39 5.52
N ASN A 36 -17.29 -0.33 4.75
CA ASN A 36 -16.34 0.26 3.77
C ASN A 36 -14.93 0.66 4.29
N LEU A 37 -14.71 0.67 5.62
CA LEU A 37 -13.42 0.94 6.29
C LEU A 37 -12.69 -0.32 6.75
N ALA A 38 -13.03 -1.50 6.20
CA ALA A 38 -12.25 -2.70 6.39
C ALA A 38 -10.80 -2.54 5.87
N HIS A 39 -9.91 -3.41 6.36
CA HIS A 39 -8.51 -3.43 5.94
C HIS A 39 -8.38 -3.62 4.42
N ARG A 40 -7.30 -3.11 3.84
CA ARG A 40 -7.07 -3.07 2.37
C ARG A 40 -7.12 -4.45 1.73
N ASP A 41 -6.59 -5.47 2.40
CA ASP A 41 -6.60 -6.87 1.96
C ASP A 41 -8.03 -7.44 1.88
N ILE A 42 -8.87 -7.12 2.86
CA ILE A 42 -10.27 -7.55 2.90
C ILE A 42 -11.03 -6.87 1.77
N VAL A 43 -10.94 -5.55 1.64
CA VAL A 43 -11.60 -4.78 0.58
C VAL A 43 -11.19 -5.29 -0.80
N SER A 44 -9.88 -5.48 -1.02
CA SER A 44 -9.36 -5.96 -2.30
C SER A 44 -9.83 -7.38 -2.63
N ARG A 45 -9.85 -8.28 -1.63
CA ARG A 45 -10.39 -9.65 -1.80
C ARG A 45 -11.88 -9.62 -2.10
N SER A 46 -12.67 -8.84 -1.36
CA SER A 46 -14.11 -8.68 -1.58
C SER A 46 -14.42 -8.16 -2.98
N MET A 47 -13.73 -7.11 -3.44
CA MET A 47 -13.86 -6.62 -4.82
C MET A 47 -13.55 -7.70 -5.85
N THR A 48 -12.48 -8.48 -5.62
CA THR A 48 -12.06 -9.56 -6.52
C THR A 48 -13.11 -10.69 -6.56
N ILE A 49 -13.71 -11.03 -5.41
CA ILE A 49 -14.79 -12.03 -5.33
C ILE A 49 -16.01 -11.55 -6.12
N GLU A 50 -16.46 -10.31 -5.94
CA GLU A 50 -17.59 -9.75 -6.71
C GLU A 50 -17.36 -9.84 -8.22
N ILE A 51 -16.15 -9.47 -8.69
CA ILE A 51 -15.78 -9.54 -10.10
C ILE A 51 -15.80 -11.00 -10.60
N LYS A 52 -15.17 -11.93 -9.86
CA LYS A 52 -15.13 -13.36 -10.22
C LYS A 52 -16.51 -14.01 -10.23
N GLU A 53 -17.41 -13.55 -9.37
CA GLU A 53 -18.81 -13.99 -9.33
C GLU A 53 -19.70 -13.23 -10.33
N LYS A 54 -19.10 -12.57 -11.34
CA LYS A 54 -19.77 -11.89 -12.46
C LYS A 54 -20.64 -10.68 -12.07
N ARG A 55 -20.44 -10.14 -10.86
CA ARG A 55 -21.07 -8.91 -10.37
C ARG A 55 -20.20 -7.67 -10.59
N GLY A 56 -19.09 -7.77 -11.33
CA GLY A 56 -18.33 -6.59 -11.76
C GLY A 56 -19.15 -5.69 -12.70
N VAL A 57 -18.74 -4.44 -12.86
CA VAL A 57 -19.41 -3.42 -13.69
C VAL A 57 -18.74 -3.28 -15.07
N GLY A 58 -19.34 -2.48 -15.95
CA GLY A 58 -18.89 -2.28 -17.34
C GLY A 58 -19.15 -3.49 -18.25
N ASN A 59 -18.88 -3.31 -19.55
CA ASN A 59 -19.18 -4.33 -20.57
C ASN A 59 -18.45 -5.67 -20.33
N LYS A 60 -17.27 -5.62 -19.71
CA LYS A 60 -16.45 -6.79 -19.41
C LYS A 60 -16.69 -7.38 -18.02
N LYS A 61 -17.53 -6.76 -17.18
CA LYS A 61 -17.79 -7.18 -15.79
C LYS A 61 -16.51 -7.33 -14.95
N ASP A 62 -15.49 -6.49 -15.18
CA ASP A 62 -14.12 -6.69 -14.71
C ASP A 62 -13.62 -5.66 -13.69
N HIS A 63 -14.48 -4.76 -13.23
CA HIS A 63 -14.16 -3.77 -12.21
C HIS A 63 -15.37 -3.48 -11.31
N ILE A 64 -15.22 -2.54 -10.38
CA ILE A 64 -16.24 -2.14 -9.40
C ILE A 64 -16.40 -0.63 -9.44
N PHE A 65 -17.52 -0.10 -8.96
CA PHE A 65 -17.74 1.33 -8.82
C PHE A 65 -17.47 1.80 -7.39
N LEU A 66 -16.84 2.96 -7.25
CA LEU A 66 -16.76 3.74 -6.01
C LEU A 66 -17.71 4.93 -6.12
N GLN A 67 -18.74 4.96 -5.28
CA GLN A 67 -19.75 6.00 -5.28
C GLN A 67 -19.43 7.10 -4.25
N LEU A 68 -19.48 8.35 -4.71
CA LEU A 68 -19.28 9.55 -3.90
C LEU A 68 -20.40 10.60 -4.05
N SER A 69 -21.27 10.49 -5.07
CA SER A 69 -22.25 11.54 -5.40
C SER A 69 -23.30 11.83 -4.33
N HIS A 70 -23.41 10.98 -3.31
CA HIS A 70 -24.27 11.20 -2.15
C HIS A 70 -23.64 12.08 -1.06
N LEU A 71 -22.33 12.34 -1.14
CA LEU A 71 -21.65 13.23 -0.21
C LEU A 71 -21.96 14.67 -0.56
N ASP A 72 -21.89 15.55 0.44
CA ASP A 72 -21.99 16.98 0.21
C ASP A 72 -20.88 17.43 -0.77
N PRO A 73 -21.20 18.15 -1.87
CA PRO A 73 -20.20 18.68 -2.78
C PRO A 73 -19.09 19.48 -2.08
N GLN A 74 -19.41 20.19 -0.98
CA GLN A 74 -18.40 20.91 -0.19
C GLN A 74 -17.33 19.96 0.37
N ILE A 75 -17.74 18.81 0.92
CA ILE A 75 -16.82 17.78 1.42
C ILE A 75 -15.91 17.28 0.31
N ILE A 76 -16.46 17.05 -0.88
CA ILE A 76 -15.69 16.56 -2.03
C ILE A 76 -14.66 17.60 -2.49
N HIS A 77 -15.04 18.87 -2.55
CA HIS A 77 -14.13 19.95 -2.96
C HIS A 77 -13.04 20.24 -1.92
N GLU A 78 -13.39 20.22 -0.63
CA GLU A 78 -12.44 20.55 0.43
C GLU A 78 -11.49 19.39 0.74
N LYS A 79 -12.01 18.16 0.83
CA LYS A 79 -11.24 17.01 1.34
C LYS A 79 -10.73 16.07 0.26
N LEU A 80 -11.38 16.02 -0.90
CA LEU A 80 -11.02 15.13 -2.00
C LEU A 80 -10.60 15.86 -3.31
N PRO A 81 -10.01 17.08 -3.29
CA PRO A 81 -9.80 17.86 -4.50
C PRO A 81 -8.91 17.15 -5.53
N GLY A 82 -7.82 16.51 -5.08
CA GLY A 82 -6.90 15.79 -5.96
C GLY A 82 -7.53 14.54 -6.60
N ILE A 83 -8.45 13.87 -5.90
CA ILE A 83 -9.17 12.71 -6.45
C ILE A 83 -10.13 13.18 -7.54
N THR A 84 -10.90 14.23 -7.27
CA THR A 84 -11.87 14.81 -8.22
C THR A 84 -11.20 15.19 -9.53
N GLU A 85 -10.05 15.89 -9.46
CA GLU A 85 -9.31 16.29 -10.65
C GLU A 85 -8.74 15.07 -11.40
N THR A 86 -8.11 14.14 -10.69
CA THR A 86 -7.54 12.91 -11.30
C THR A 86 -8.61 12.09 -12.01
N VAL A 87 -9.77 11.90 -11.38
CA VAL A 87 -10.88 11.14 -11.96
C VAL A 87 -11.45 11.84 -13.19
N ARG A 88 -11.63 13.16 -13.14
CA ARG A 88 -12.07 13.95 -14.28
C ARG A 88 -11.11 13.81 -15.46
N LEU A 89 -9.80 13.93 -15.21
CA LEU A 89 -8.78 13.88 -16.26
C LEU A 89 -8.63 12.48 -16.88
N PHE A 90 -8.61 11.43 -16.06
CA PHE A 90 -8.26 10.08 -16.54
C PHE A 90 -9.44 9.16 -16.80
N ALA A 91 -10.62 9.44 -16.23
CA ALA A 91 -11.83 8.66 -16.44
C ALA A 91 -12.96 9.46 -17.10
N GLY A 92 -12.84 10.78 -17.22
CA GLY A 92 -13.90 11.64 -17.77
C GLY A 92 -15.16 11.68 -16.88
N VAL A 93 -15.04 11.30 -15.60
CA VAL A 93 -16.16 11.14 -14.68
C VAL A 93 -16.31 12.37 -13.79
N ASP A 94 -17.53 12.89 -13.69
CA ASP A 94 -17.91 13.87 -12.68
C ASP A 94 -18.33 13.14 -11.39
N VAL A 95 -17.46 13.16 -10.37
CA VAL A 95 -17.66 12.44 -9.11
C VAL A 95 -18.89 12.89 -8.32
N LEU A 96 -19.45 14.07 -8.63
CA LEU A 96 -20.68 14.57 -8.03
C LEU A 96 -21.94 13.93 -8.64
N LYS A 97 -21.81 13.24 -9.76
CA LYS A 97 -22.94 12.69 -10.53
C LYS A 97 -22.79 11.19 -10.75
N GLU A 98 -21.60 10.76 -11.11
CA GLU A 98 -21.33 9.41 -11.60
C GLU A 98 -20.29 8.70 -10.73
N PRO A 99 -20.43 7.38 -10.54
CA PRO A 99 -19.48 6.61 -9.75
C PRO A 99 -18.14 6.41 -10.48
N ILE A 100 -17.07 6.27 -9.71
CA ILE A 100 -15.70 6.11 -10.22
C ILE A 100 -15.41 4.63 -10.50
N PRO A 101 -14.96 4.25 -11.71
CA PRO A 101 -14.56 2.86 -11.99
C PRO A 101 -13.21 2.54 -11.33
N VAL A 102 -13.20 1.52 -10.47
CA VAL A 102 -12.06 1.12 -9.62
C VAL A 102 -11.83 -0.40 -9.65
N ILE A 103 -10.57 -0.80 -9.51
CA ILE A 103 -10.15 -2.20 -9.44
C ILE A 103 -8.97 -2.31 -8.46
N PRO A 104 -8.83 -3.41 -7.68
CA PRO A 104 -7.63 -3.64 -6.89
C PRO A 104 -6.38 -3.61 -7.78
N THR A 105 -5.37 -2.84 -7.36
CA THR A 105 -4.14 -2.64 -8.12
C THR A 105 -2.96 -2.78 -7.16
N ALA A 106 -1.87 -3.44 -7.61
CA ALA A 106 -0.64 -3.53 -6.83
C ALA A 106 -0.15 -2.11 -6.48
N HIS A 107 0.26 -1.91 -5.22
CA HIS A 107 0.49 -0.55 -4.71
C HIS A 107 1.70 -0.41 -3.79
N TYR A 108 1.99 -1.40 -2.94
CA TYR A 108 3.08 -1.32 -1.96
C TYR A 108 3.64 -2.70 -1.68
N ASN A 109 4.96 -2.79 -1.53
CA ASN A 109 5.64 -4.03 -1.16
C ASN A 109 5.92 -4.03 0.35
N MET A 110 5.30 -4.97 1.07
CA MET A 110 5.58 -5.17 2.51
C MET A 110 6.90 -5.91 2.75
N GLY A 111 7.30 -6.77 1.81
CA GLY A 111 8.59 -7.46 1.83
C GLY A 111 9.72 -6.54 1.34
N GLY A 112 10.95 -6.97 1.56
CA GLY A 112 12.13 -6.18 1.22
C GLY A 112 13.39 -6.77 1.84
N VAL A 113 14.45 -5.98 1.87
CA VAL A 113 15.72 -6.34 2.51
C VAL A 113 15.50 -6.43 4.02
N PRO A 114 15.71 -7.60 4.66
CA PRO A 114 15.43 -7.75 6.08
C PRO A 114 16.39 -6.90 6.92
N THR A 115 15.84 -6.16 7.88
CA THR A 115 16.62 -5.30 8.78
C THR A 115 16.20 -5.50 10.23
N ASN A 116 17.10 -5.21 11.16
CA ASN A 116 16.71 -5.01 12.56
C ASN A 116 16.02 -3.63 12.75
N TYR A 117 15.58 -3.34 13.98
CA TYR A 117 14.88 -2.08 14.30
C TYR A 117 15.74 -0.81 14.12
N LYS A 118 17.06 -0.94 13.96
CA LYS A 118 18.00 0.15 13.70
C LYS A 118 18.23 0.42 12.21
N GLY A 119 17.65 -0.41 11.34
CA GLY A 119 17.83 -0.35 9.88
C GLY A 119 19.09 -1.04 9.37
N GLN A 120 19.84 -1.75 10.23
CA GLN A 120 20.97 -2.57 9.80
C GLN A 120 20.44 -3.81 9.09
N VAL A 121 20.98 -4.12 7.91
CA VAL A 121 20.61 -5.33 7.18
C VAL A 121 21.04 -6.56 7.98
N ILE A 122 20.14 -7.53 8.06
CA ILE A 122 20.39 -8.82 8.73
C ILE A 122 20.39 -9.95 7.70
N GLN A 123 21.16 -10.99 8.00
CA GLN A 123 21.12 -12.24 7.27
C GLN A 123 20.97 -13.40 8.26
N GLU A 124 20.15 -14.37 7.88
CA GLU A 124 20.09 -15.67 8.55
C GLU A 124 21.25 -16.52 8.03
N ARG A 125 22.04 -17.14 8.93
CA ARG A 125 23.02 -18.16 8.57
C ARG A 125 22.61 -19.49 9.17
N ASP A 126 22.22 -20.45 8.32
CA ASP A 126 22.05 -21.86 8.68
C ASP A 126 21.19 -22.11 9.94
N GLY A 127 20.06 -21.39 10.08
CA GLY A 127 19.15 -21.53 11.22
C GLY A 127 19.69 -20.98 12.55
N LYS A 128 20.78 -20.20 12.53
CA LYS A 128 21.30 -19.44 13.68
C LYS A 128 20.64 -18.06 13.78
N SER A 129 20.87 -17.38 14.91
CA SER A 129 20.39 -16.02 15.16
C SER A 129 20.83 -15.02 14.09
N ASP A 130 19.96 -14.04 13.83
CA ASP A 130 20.16 -12.95 12.88
C ASP A 130 21.54 -12.30 13.05
N GLN A 131 22.30 -12.21 11.94
CA GLN A 131 23.61 -11.57 11.90
C GLN A 131 23.54 -10.28 11.10
N VAL A 132 24.09 -9.20 11.65
CA VAL A 132 24.18 -7.91 10.96
C VAL A 132 25.21 -7.99 9.82
N VAL A 133 24.79 -7.57 8.63
CA VAL A 133 25.68 -7.31 7.49
C VAL A 133 26.33 -5.94 7.68
N ARG A 134 27.60 -5.93 8.08
CA ARG A 134 28.31 -4.69 8.42
C ARG A 134 28.39 -3.76 7.20
N GLY A 135 28.14 -2.47 7.43
CA GLY A 135 28.20 -1.44 6.39
C GLY A 135 26.98 -1.37 5.48
N LEU A 136 25.96 -2.21 5.69
CA LEU A 136 24.75 -2.24 4.86
C LEU A 136 23.50 -1.92 5.68
N TYR A 137 22.74 -0.93 5.22
CA TYR A 137 21.50 -0.46 5.84
C TYR A 137 20.39 -0.38 4.79
N ALA A 138 19.14 -0.51 5.23
CA ALA A 138 17.96 -0.29 4.38
C ALA A 138 16.86 0.41 5.20
N ALA A 139 16.11 1.29 4.54
CA ALA A 139 14.98 2.02 5.14
C ALA A 139 13.89 2.33 4.10
N GLY A 140 12.64 2.50 4.56
CA GLY A 140 11.49 2.72 3.68
C GLY A 140 11.02 1.45 2.98
N GLU A 141 10.32 1.60 1.85
CA GLU A 141 9.64 0.48 1.17
C GLU A 141 10.59 -0.63 0.67
N VAL A 142 11.88 -0.33 0.48
CA VAL A 142 12.87 -1.36 0.11
C VAL A 142 13.24 -2.27 1.30
N ALA A 143 12.96 -1.85 2.53
CA ALA A 143 13.34 -2.54 3.75
C ALA A 143 12.19 -3.38 4.32
N CYS A 144 12.57 -4.48 4.96
CA CYS A 144 11.70 -5.29 5.78
C CYS A 144 12.21 -5.24 7.23
N ALA A 145 12.02 -4.10 7.88
CA ALA A 145 12.01 -4.03 9.35
C ALA A 145 10.79 -4.76 9.93
N SER A 146 9.83 -5.11 9.06
CA SER A 146 8.59 -5.84 9.32
C SER A 146 7.57 -5.12 10.23
N VAL A 147 7.64 -3.78 10.35
CA VAL A 147 6.59 -3.00 11.04
C VAL A 147 5.22 -3.08 10.36
N HIS A 148 5.19 -3.50 9.09
CA HIS A 148 3.96 -3.69 8.32
C HIS A 148 3.47 -5.15 8.30
N GLY A 149 4.29 -6.11 8.75
CA GLY A 149 3.99 -7.54 8.68
C GLY A 149 3.41 -7.96 7.32
N ALA A 150 2.30 -8.70 7.35
CA ALA A 150 1.60 -9.14 6.14
C ALA A 150 0.69 -8.07 5.52
N ASN A 151 0.41 -6.97 6.21
CA ASN A 151 -0.57 -5.97 5.76
C ASN A 151 -0.31 -4.60 6.35
N ARG A 152 0.10 -3.66 5.51
CA ARG A 152 0.36 -2.27 5.90
C ARG A 152 -0.93 -1.48 6.13
N LEU A 153 -1.02 -0.82 7.28
CA LEU A 153 -2.03 0.22 7.54
C LEU A 153 -1.77 1.49 6.71
N GLY A 154 -2.85 2.08 6.21
CA GLY A 154 -2.79 3.33 5.43
C GLY A 154 -2.11 4.46 6.21
N GLY A 155 -1.29 5.26 5.53
CA GLY A 155 -0.55 6.38 6.14
C GLY A 155 0.82 6.00 6.73
N ASN A 156 1.07 4.73 7.06
CA ASN A 156 2.30 4.34 7.77
C ASN A 156 3.58 4.27 6.91
N SER A 157 3.49 4.28 5.58
CA SER A 157 4.68 4.19 4.72
C SER A 157 5.54 5.45 4.75
N LEU A 158 4.92 6.64 4.81
CA LEU A 158 5.68 7.89 4.93
C LEU A 158 6.36 8.01 6.29
N LEU A 159 5.68 7.51 7.34
CA LEU A 159 6.24 7.43 8.69
C LEU A 159 7.46 6.49 8.72
N ASP A 160 7.37 5.32 8.09
CA ASP A 160 8.48 4.37 7.95
C ASP A 160 9.72 5.05 7.34
N ILE A 161 9.56 5.73 6.20
CA ILE A 161 10.65 6.42 5.51
C ILE A 161 11.39 7.39 6.45
N VAL A 162 10.68 8.27 7.14
CA VAL A 162 11.33 9.30 7.98
C VAL A 162 11.90 8.71 9.27
N VAL A 163 11.25 7.71 9.87
CA VAL A 163 11.68 7.09 11.12
C VAL A 163 12.91 6.21 10.88
N PHE A 164 12.84 5.27 9.94
CA PHE A 164 13.94 4.34 9.69
C PHE A 164 15.10 5.00 8.96
N GLY A 165 14.84 5.99 8.10
CA GLY A 165 15.90 6.83 7.53
C GLY A 165 16.72 7.53 8.61
N ARG A 166 16.03 8.11 9.61
CA ARG A 166 16.69 8.72 10.78
C ARG A 166 17.37 7.69 11.68
N ALA A 167 16.77 6.52 11.88
CA ALA A 167 17.35 5.45 12.67
C ALA A 167 18.67 4.93 12.07
N CYS A 168 18.74 4.78 10.74
CA CYS A 168 19.97 4.42 10.05
C CYS A 168 21.06 5.48 10.28
N ALA A 169 20.74 6.75 10.06
CA ALA A 169 21.69 7.85 10.23
C ALA A 169 22.25 7.94 11.66
N ASN A 170 21.38 7.83 12.68
CA ASN A 170 21.78 7.85 14.08
C ASN A 170 22.65 6.63 14.45
N THR A 171 22.33 5.47 13.89
CA THR A 171 23.08 4.23 14.13
C THR A 171 24.49 4.34 13.55
N ILE A 172 24.61 4.79 12.30
CA ILE A 172 25.90 5.04 11.65
C ILE A 172 26.72 6.06 12.45
N ALA A 173 26.10 7.17 12.89
CA ALA A 173 26.79 8.19 13.67
C ALA A 173 27.28 7.68 15.05
N THR A 174 26.65 6.65 15.59
CA THR A 174 27.04 6.03 16.87
C THR A 174 28.14 4.98 16.68
N GLU A 175 28.05 4.20 15.61
CA GLU A 175 28.92 3.05 15.36
C GLU A 175 30.16 3.39 14.52
N ASN A 176 30.17 4.55 13.85
CA ASN A 176 31.23 4.95 12.92
C ASN A 176 31.66 6.40 13.11
N LYS A 177 32.85 6.73 12.59
CA LYS A 177 33.36 8.10 12.49
C LYS A 177 33.52 8.54 11.04
N PRO A 178 33.35 9.85 10.75
CA PRO A 178 33.69 10.38 9.43
C PRO A 178 35.13 10.04 9.04
N GLY A 179 35.33 9.48 7.84
CA GLY A 179 36.64 9.08 7.33
C GLY A 179 37.08 7.65 7.70
N GLU A 180 36.27 6.91 8.46
CA GLU A 180 36.54 5.50 8.76
C GLU A 180 36.39 4.62 7.51
N LYS A 181 37.28 3.63 7.33
CA LYS A 181 37.18 2.67 6.23
C LYS A 181 36.05 1.69 6.50
N ILE A 182 35.11 1.59 5.56
CA ILE A 182 34.05 0.58 5.58
C ILE A 182 34.69 -0.78 5.25
N PRO A 183 34.38 -1.86 6.00
CA PRO A 183 34.87 -3.19 5.67
C PRO A 183 34.36 -3.63 4.29
N ASP A 184 35.17 -4.38 3.56
CA ASP A 184 34.74 -4.97 2.30
C ASP A 184 33.49 -5.83 2.53
N LEU A 185 32.48 -5.63 1.68
CA LEU A 185 31.30 -6.48 1.70
C LEU A 185 31.76 -7.90 1.37
N SER A 186 31.65 -8.82 2.33
CA SER A 186 31.82 -10.24 2.03
C SER A 186 30.87 -10.61 0.90
N PRO A 187 31.27 -11.41 -0.11
CA PRO A 187 30.37 -11.83 -1.18
C PRO A 187 29.12 -12.45 -0.55
N VAL A 188 28.00 -11.71 -0.56
CA VAL A 188 26.79 -12.16 0.10
C VAL A 188 26.13 -13.17 -0.82
N SER A 189 25.92 -14.40 -0.33
CA SER A 189 25.17 -15.45 -1.02
C SER A 189 23.65 -15.21 -1.07
N CYS A 190 23.18 -13.99 -0.81
CA CYS A 190 21.78 -13.66 -0.55
C CYS A 190 20.86 -13.67 -1.78
N LEU A 191 21.39 -13.91 -2.98
CA LEU A 191 20.59 -14.00 -4.21
C LEU A 191 20.13 -15.44 -4.53
N SER A 192 20.40 -16.43 -3.67
CA SER A 192 20.07 -17.84 -3.94
C SER A 192 18.75 -18.34 -3.36
N ARG A 193 17.98 -17.53 -2.62
CA ARG A 193 16.62 -17.93 -2.20
C ARG A 193 15.62 -17.55 -3.29
N ASN A 194 15.22 -18.61 -4.02
CA ASN A 194 14.20 -18.67 -5.05
C ASN A 194 13.04 -17.67 -4.87
N ALA A 195 12.81 -16.89 -5.92
CA ALA A 195 11.48 -16.47 -6.28
C ALA A 195 10.63 -17.74 -6.52
N HIS A 196 9.74 -18.05 -5.58
CA HIS A 196 8.64 -19.00 -5.75
C HIS A 196 7.34 -18.28 -5.42
#